data_AF-A0A173ZAN7-F1
#
_entry.id   AF-A0A173ZAN7-F1
#
_cell.length_a   1.000
_cell.length_b   1.000
_cell.length_c   1.000
_cell.angle_alpha   90.00
_cell.angle_beta   90.00
_cell.angle_gamma   90.00
#
_symmetry.space_group_name_H-M   'P 1'
#
loop_
_entity.id
_entity.type
_entity.pdbx_description
1 polymer ?
#
loop_
_entity_poly.entity_id
_entity_poly.type
_entity_poly.pdbx_seq_one_letter_code
_entity_poly.pdbx_strand_id
1 'polypeptide(L)'
;MNKKNLVLILVCAAISVILTVTLAPFDADVISYSTVLNIEIALFSVSLTIVALLITILDKYKERVTDQSTWAKNSTLILKELCENTIALLVLIALLFGATIFKPLLMLIPKFDIMTIILLFSIILSICACFDTTISVYLLILNLKNVLTTSTTSIKNISQRELYLVEAYRLLNEKHRTNIDDMIKALNLEQQVNENNK
;
A
#
# COMPACT_ATOMS: atom_id res chain seq x y z
N MET A 1 15.76 -3.10 -12.00
CA MET A 1 14.66 -2.48 -12.77
C MET A 1 13.96 -3.56 -13.58
N ASN A 2 12.66 -3.74 -13.36
CA ASN A 2 11.86 -4.71 -14.12
C ASN A 2 11.70 -4.21 -15.56
N LYS A 3 11.74 -5.09 -16.58
CA LYS A 3 11.66 -4.69 -18.00
C LYS A 3 10.45 -3.78 -18.31
N LYS A 4 9.33 -3.98 -17.59
CA LYS A 4 8.10 -3.17 -17.70
C LYS A 4 8.32 -1.70 -17.30
N ASN A 5 9.04 -1.44 -16.21
CA ASN A 5 9.26 -0.08 -15.70
C ASN A 5 10.18 0.72 -16.64
N LEU A 6 11.13 0.06 -17.29
CA LEU A 6 12.00 0.70 -18.28
C LEU A 6 11.23 1.08 -19.55
N VAL A 7 10.30 0.22 -20.00
CA VAL A 7 9.40 0.54 -21.12
C VAL A 7 8.49 1.71 -20.76
N LEU A 8 7.93 1.74 -19.54
CA LEU A 8 7.08 2.85 -19.09
C LEU A 8 7.83 4.18 -19.09
N ILE A 9 9.06 4.21 -18.56
CA ILE A 9 9.91 5.41 -18.58
C ILE A 9 10.18 5.89 -20.00
N LEU A 10 10.51 4.98 -20.93
CA LEU A 10 10.75 5.34 -22.33
C LEU A 10 9.49 5.88 -23.02
N VAL A 11 8.33 5.28 -22.74
CA VAL A 11 7.05 5.75 -23.27
C VAL A 11 6.71 7.13 -22.72
N CYS A 12 6.86 7.35 -21.42
CA CYS A 12 6.67 8.67 -20.81
C CYS A 12 7.60 9.71 -21.45
N ALA A 13 8.88 9.39 -21.63
CA ALA A 13 9.84 10.29 -22.28
C ALA A 13 9.44 10.63 -23.73
N ALA A 14 9.01 9.64 -24.51
CA ALA A 14 8.55 9.86 -25.89
C ALA A 14 7.29 10.74 -25.93
N ILE A 15 6.31 10.49 -25.05
CA ILE A 15 5.08 11.29 -24.96
C ILE A 15 5.41 12.74 -24.57
N SER A 16 6.32 12.97 -23.63
CA SER A 16 6.74 14.31 -23.23
C SER A 16 7.35 15.08 -24.39
N VAL A 17 8.24 14.45 -25.16
CA VAL A 17 8.84 15.07 -26.36
C VAL A 17 7.77 15.40 -27.40
N ILE A 18 6.84 14.48 -27.67
CA ILE A 18 5.75 14.72 -28.64
C ILE A 18 4.87 15.89 -28.19
N LEU A 19 4.45 15.91 -26.92
CA LEU A 19 3.63 16.97 -26.35
C LEU A 19 4.33 18.34 -26.42
N THR A 20 5.64 18.38 -26.13
CA THR A 20 6.40 19.64 -26.29
C THR A 20 6.49 20.10 -27.74
N VAL A 21 6.53 19.20 -28.72
CA VAL A 21 6.57 19.58 -30.14
C VAL A 21 5.19 19.98 -30.68
N THR A 22 4.11 19.37 -30.21
CA THR A 22 2.76 19.57 -30.77
C THR A 22 1.92 20.64 -30.06
N LEU A 23 2.09 20.81 -28.74
CA LEU A 23 1.25 21.68 -27.91
C LEU A 23 1.98 22.92 -27.38
N ALA A 24 3.28 23.09 -27.65
CA ALA A 24 3.98 24.29 -27.25
C ALA A 24 3.49 25.53 -28.03
N PRO A 25 3.45 26.72 -27.39
CA PRO A 25 3.88 26.99 -26.01
C PRO A 25 2.81 26.64 -24.97
N PHE A 26 3.24 26.05 -23.85
CA PHE A 26 2.37 25.84 -22.70
C PHE A 26 2.23 27.12 -21.88
N ASP A 27 1.07 27.27 -21.24
CA ASP A 27 0.84 28.38 -20.31
C ASP A 27 1.82 28.28 -19.13
N ALA A 28 2.48 29.39 -18.83
CA ALA A 28 3.55 29.48 -17.83
C ALA A 28 3.05 29.18 -16.41
N ASP A 29 1.75 29.37 -16.14
CA ASP A 29 1.14 29.06 -14.86
C ASP A 29 0.86 27.55 -14.69
N VAL A 30 0.67 26.83 -15.80
CA VAL A 30 0.34 25.40 -15.80
C VAL A 30 1.59 24.53 -15.73
N ILE A 31 2.62 24.85 -16.51
CA ILE A 31 3.89 24.10 -16.54
C ILE A 31 5.03 25.02 -16.10
N SER A 32 5.05 25.36 -14.82
CA SER A 32 6.17 26.05 -14.17
C SER A 32 6.97 25.11 -13.28
N TYR A 33 8.28 25.36 -13.13
CA TYR A 33 9.12 24.59 -12.21
C TYR A 33 8.56 24.57 -10.78
N SER A 34 8.10 25.72 -10.28
CA SER A 34 7.53 25.84 -8.94
C SER A 34 6.27 25.00 -8.79
N THR A 35 5.37 25.07 -9.79
CA THR A 35 4.12 24.31 -9.83
C THR A 35 4.41 22.81 -9.81
N VAL A 36 5.29 22.33 -10.71
CA VAL A 36 5.63 20.91 -10.82
C VAL A 36 6.32 20.40 -9.56
N LEU A 37 7.30 21.14 -9.03
CA LEU A 37 8.00 20.74 -7.81
C LEU A 37 7.04 20.64 -6.62
N ASN A 38 6.13 21.61 -6.47
CA ASN A 38 5.14 21.58 -5.39
C ASN A 38 4.17 20.40 -5.52
N ILE A 39 3.73 20.07 -6.74
CA ILE A 39 2.91 18.88 -7.00
C ILE A 39 3.67 17.61 -6.62
N GLU A 40 4.92 17.45 -7.06
CA GLU A 40 5.74 16.29 -6.74
C GLU A 40 5.95 16.12 -5.22
N ILE A 41 6.28 17.21 -4.52
CA ILE A 41 6.45 17.19 -3.05
C ILE A 41 5.14 16.80 -2.35
N ALA A 42 4.01 17.33 -2.81
CA ALA A 42 2.70 16.98 -2.26
C ALA A 42 2.37 15.50 -2.49
N LEU A 43 2.58 14.99 -3.71
CA LEU A 43 2.36 13.58 -4.05
C LEU A 43 3.27 12.65 -3.26
N PHE A 44 4.55 13.01 -3.11
CA PHE A 44 5.49 12.27 -2.29
C PHE A 44 5.04 12.20 -0.82
N SER A 45 4.65 13.33 -0.24
CA SER A 45 4.16 13.41 1.14
C SER A 45 2.92 12.55 1.38
N VAL A 46 1.96 12.60 0.46
CA VAL A 46 0.75 11.77 0.51
C VAL A 46 1.10 10.29 0.36
N SER A 47 1.96 9.93 -0.60
CA SER A 47 2.41 8.55 -0.82
C SER A 47 3.11 7.98 0.43
N LEU A 48 4.00 8.76 1.06
CA LEU A 48 4.68 8.36 2.29
C LEU A 48 3.69 8.15 3.46
N THR A 49 2.70 9.03 3.58
CA THR A 49 1.64 8.92 4.59
C THR A 49 0.83 7.65 4.39
N ILE A 50 0.47 7.33 3.15
CA ILE A 50 -0.23 6.09 2.79
C ILE A 50 0.60 4.88 3.19
N VAL A 51 1.89 4.84 2.85
CA VAL A 51 2.79 3.73 3.23
C VAL A 51 2.80 3.53 4.74
N ALA A 52 2.96 4.61 5.51
CA ALA A 52 2.98 4.55 6.98
C ALA A 52 1.64 4.04 7.56
N LEU A 53 0.51 4.52 7.04
CA LEU A 53 -0.81 4.05 7.44
C LEU A 53 -1.01 2.58 7.12
N LEU A 54 -0.58 2.12 5.95
CA LEU A 54 -0.74 0.73 5.53
C LEU A 54 0.13 -0.21 6.36
N ILE A 55 1.36 0.17 6.70
CA ILE A 55 2.19 -0.58 7.66
C ILE A 55 1.46 -0.71 9.00
N THR A 56 0.93 0.40 9.52
CA THR A 56 0.21 0.42 10.81
C THR A 56 -1.03 -0.48 10.77
N ILE A 57 -1.80 -0.44 9.67
CA ILE A 57 -2.96 -1.31 9.45
C ILE A 57 -2.52 -2.77 9.39
N LEU A 58 -1.52 -3.09 8.56
CA LEU A 58 -1.03 -4.46 8.39
C LEU A 58 -0.55 -5.07 9.72
N ASP A 59 0.16 -4.28 10.54
CA ASP A 59 0.64 -4.71 11.85
C ASP A 59 -0.53 -4.99 12.81
N LYS A 60 -1.51 -4.08 12.86
CA LYS A 60 -2.73 -4.25 13.68
C LYS A 60 -3.55 -5.48 13.28
N TYR A 61 -3.58 -5.84 12.00
CA TYR A 61 -4.36 -6.98 11.50
C TYR A 61 -3.59 -8.29 11.48
N LYS A 62 -2.25 -8.28 11.60
CA LYS A 62 -1.39 -9.47 11.61
C LYS A 62 -1.84 -10.51 12.65
N GLU A 63 -2.28 -10.07 13.83
CA GLU A 63 -2.73 -10.96 14.91
C GLU A 63 -4.08 -11.64 14.64
N ARG A 64 -4.85 -11.14 13.68
CA ARG A 64 -6.21 -11.62 13.36
C ARG A 64 -6.24 -12.58 12.18
N VAL A 65 -5.12 -12.83 11.51
CA VAL A 65 -5.04 -13.68 10.31
C VAL A 65 -4.60 -15.09 10.68
N THR A 66 -5.38 -16.09 10.27
CA THR A 66 -5.13 -17.52 10.54
C THR A 66 -3.93 -18.07 9.77
N ASP A 67 -3.71 -17.60 8.54
CA ASP A 67 -2.55 -17.95 7.71
C ASP A 67 -1.59 -16.76 7.61
N GLN A 68 -0.66 -16.68 8.56
CA GLN A 68 0.36 -15.64 8.60
C GLN A 68 1.33 -15.69 7.41
N SER A 69 1.51 -16.86 6.79
CA SER A 69 2.48 -17.04 5.71
C SER A 69 2.01 -16.43 4.39
N THR A 70 0.75 -16.70 4.00
CA THR A 70 0.12 -16.12 2.81
C THR A 70 -0.12 -14.63 2.99
N TRP A 71 -0.50 -14.22 4.20
CA TRP A 71 -0.64 -12.81 4.57
C TRP A 71 0.67 -12.04 4.42
N ALA A 72 1.76 -12.54 5.02
CA ALA A 72 3.06 -11.91 4.93
C ALA A 72 3.52 -11.79 3.48
N LYS A 73 3.33 -12.84 2.66
CA LYS A 73 3.77 -12.84 1.27
C LYS A 73 3.01 -11.81 0.43
N ASN A 74 1.68 -11.78 0.50
CA ASN A 74 0.86 -10.88 -0.33
C ASN A 74 0.98 -9.42 0.14
N SER A 75 0.97 -9.19 1.46
CA SER A 75 1.10 -7.84 2.03
C SER A 75 2.49 -7.26 1.79
N THR A 76 3.55 -8.07 1.85
CA THR A 76 4.93 -7.61 1.57
C THR A 76 5.11 -7.24 0.10
N LEU A 77 4.47 -7.96 -0.83
CA LEU A 77 4.52 -7.62 -2.25
C LEU A 77 3.88 -6.25 -2.53
N ILE A 78 2.67 -6.02 -2.00
CA ILE A 78 1.96 -4.75 -2.19
C ILE A 78 2.68 -3.60 -1.47
N LEU A 79 3.18 -3.84 -0.25
CA LEU A 79 3.94 -2.84 0.49
C LEU A 79 5.25 -2.48 -0.23
N LYS A 80 5.93 -3.46 -0.82
CA LYS A 80 7.12 -3.24 -1.62
C LYS A 80 6.82 -2.37 -2.84
N GLU A 81 5.73 -2.65 -3.55
CA GLU A 81 5.31 -1.86 -4.72
C GLU A 81 5.00 -0.39 -4.35
N LEU A 82 4.29 -0.18 -3.24
CA LEU A 82 4.02 1.15 -2.70
C LEU A 82 5.32 1.88 -2.32
N CYS A 83 6.23 1.22 -1.60
CA CYS A 83 7.53 1.80 -1.24
C CYS A 83 8.37 2.13 -2.48
N GLU A 84 8.41 1.25 -3.49
CA GLU A 84 9.11 1.51 -4.76
C GLU A 84 8.55 2.74 -5.47
N ASN A 85 7.22 2.92 -5.48
CA ASN A 85 6.56 4.10 -6.04
C ASN A 85 6.87 5.38 -5.25
N THR A 86 6.88 5.34 -3.91
CA THR A 86 7.28 6.48 -3.08
C THR A 86 8.74 6.86 -3.30
N ILE A 87 9.64 5.87 -3.42
CA ILE A 87 11.05 6.11 -3.74
C ILE A 87 11.19 6.72 -5.13
N ALA A 88 10.41 6.28 -6.11
CA ALA A 88 10.42 6.86 -7.45
C ALA A 88 10.05 8.35 -7.45
N LEU A 89 9.03 8.75 -6.68
CA LEU A 89 8.67 10.16 -6.48
C LEU A 89 9.81 10.96 -5.82
N LEU A 90 10.49 10.39 -4.83
CA LEU A 90 11.66 11.04 -4.22
C LEU A 90 12.80 11.26 -5.24
N VAL A 91 13.05 10.26 -6.09
CA VAL A 91 14.05 10.35 -7.15
C VAL A 91 13.66 11.42 -8.18
N LEU A 92 12.38 11.53 -8.53
CA LEU A 92 11.86 12.60 -9.39
C LEU A 92 12.12 13.99 -8.79
N ILE A 93 11.82 14.18 -7.51
CA ILE A 93 12.10 15.44 -6.79
C ILE A 93 13.60 15.76 -6.85
N ALA A 94 14.47 14.78 -6.55
CA ALA A 94 15.91 14.94 -6.62
C ALA A 94 16.39 15.29 -8.04
N LEU A 95 15.79 14.69 -9.07
CA LEU A 95 16.09 14.97 -10.48
C LEU A 95 15.69 16.40 -10.87
N LEU A 96 14.53 16.87 -10.42
CA LEU A 96 14.08 18.26 -10.65
C LEU A 96 15.03 19.29 -9.99
N PHE A 97 15.49 19.01 -8.77
CA PHE A 97 16.54 19.83 -8.13
C PHE A 97 17.87 19.79 -8.90
N GLY A 98 18.27 18.62 -9.40
CA GLY A 98 19.44 18.49 -10.26
C GLY A 98 19.28 19.34 -11.54
N ALA A 99 18.14 19.24 -12.21
CA ALA A 99 17.85 19.96 -13.45
C ALA A 99 17.91 21.49 -13.27
N THR A 100 17.56 22.02 -12.09
CA THR A 100 17.70 23.45 -11.80
C THR A 100 19.15 23.87 -11.61
N ILE A 101 19.97 23.07 -10.94
CA ILE A 101 21.42 23.35 -10.78
C ILE A 101 22.11 23.37 -12.15
N PHE A 102 21.73 22.47 -13.05
CA PHE A 102 22.29 22.37 -14.41
C PHE A 102 21.56 23.20 -15.46
N LYS A 103 20.62 24.07 -15.05
CA LYS A 103 19.85 24.95 -15.96
C LYS A 103 20.73 25.75 -16.95
N PRO A 104 21.87 26.36 -16.57
CA PRO A 104 22.71 27.07 -17.54
C PRO A 104 23.35 26.15 -18.58
N LEU A 105 23.60 24.88 -18.23
CA LEU A 105 24.13 23.88 -19.16
C LEU A 105 23.04 23.39 -20.14
N LEU A 106 21.80 23.26 -19.66
CA LEU A 106 20.63 22.86 -20.43
C LEU A 106 20.21 23.91 -21.47
N MET A 107 20.39 25.20 -21.16
CA MET A 107 20.11 26.32 -22.09
C MET A 107 21.10 26.43 -23.25
N LEU A 108 22.20 25.66 -23.25
CA LEU A 108 23.21 25.69 -24.31
C LEU A 108 22.75 25.01 -25.62
N ILE A 109 21.63 24.28 -25.61
CA ILE A 109 21.05 23.60 -26.78
C ILE A 109 19.77 24.34 -27.21
N PRO A 110 19.87 25.38 -28.07
CA PRO A 110 18.76 26.32 -28.34
C PRO A 110 17.62 25.74 -29.19
N LYS A 111 17.73 24.51 -29.70
CA LYS A 111 16.72 23.90 -30.57
C LYS A 111 15.58 23.18 -29.84
N PHE A 112 15.77 22.80 -28.58
CA PHE A 112 14.77 22.08 -27.81
C PHE A 112 14.60 22.73 -26.44
N ASP A 113 13.37 22.97 -26.03
CA ASP A 113 13.07 23.37 -24.66
C ASP A 113 13.14 22.15 -23.74
N ILE A 114 14.38 21.76 -23.42
CA ILE A 114 14.68 20.57 -22.61
C ILE A 114 14.06 20.71 -21.21
N MET A 115 13.95 21.94 -20.68
CA MET A 115 13.35 22.17 -19.37
C MET A 115 11.87 21.81 -19.37
N THR A 116 11.12 22.28 -20.36
CA THR A 116 9.70 21.93 -20.50
C THR A 116 9.51 20.43 -20.70
N ILE A 117 10.38 19.75 -21.47
CA ILE A 117 10.34 18.30 -21.63
C ILE A 117 10.53 17.57 -20.29
N ILE A 118 11.51 17.99 -19.48
CA ILE A 118 11.79 17.40 -18.15
C ILE A 118 10.60 17.60 -17.21
N LEU A 119 10.00 18.80 -17.19
CA LEU A 119 8.84 19.10 -16.36
C LEU A 119 7.64 18.24 -16.74
N LEU A 120 7.36 18.13 -18.04
CA LEU A 120 6.24 17.37 -18.56
C LEU A 120 6.44 15.86 -18.34
N PHE A 121 7.67 15.38 -18.50
CA PHE A 121 8.06 14.01 -18.13
C PHE A 121 7.81 13.72 -16.66
N SER A 122 8.19 14.64 -15.78
CA SER A 122 8.02 14.48 -14.34
C SER A 122 6.54 14.34 -13.96
N ILE A 123 5.70 15.25 -14.46
CA ILE A 123 4.24 15.22 -14.21
C ILE A 123 3.61 13.91 -14.71
N ILE A 124 3.95 13.46 -15.92
CA ILE A 124 3.36 12.23 -16.46
C ILE A 124 3.77 11.03 -15.60
N LEU A 125 5.05 10.95 -15.23
CA LEU A 125 5.56 9.83 -14.45
C LEU A 125 4.94 9.82 -13.04
N SER A 126 4.74 10.99 -12.41
CA SER A 126 4.12 11.07 -11.09
C SER A 126 2.63 10.76 -11.11
N ILE A 127 1.90 11.12 -12.16
CA ILE A 127 0.51 10.67 -12.37
C ILE A 127 0.46 9.14 -12.46
N CYS A 128 1.36 8.52 -13.24
CA CYS A 128 1.44 7.06 -13.31
C CYS A 128 1.72 6.44 -11.93
N ALA A 129 2.72 6.96 -11.20
CA ALA A 129 3.05 6.47 -9.86
C ALA A 129 1.87 6.64 -8.88
N CYS A 130 1.11 7.74 -8.99
CA CYS A 130 -0.08 7.98 -8.18
C CYS A 130 -1.20 6.98 -8.50
N PHE A 131 -1.38 6.64 -9.78
CA PHE A 131 -2.35 5.64 -10.21
C PHE A 131 -1.99 4.24 -9.68
N ASP A 132 -0.73 3.82 -9.83
CA ASP A 132 -0.24 2.53 -9.31
C ASP A 132 -0.35 2.46 -7.78
N THR A 133 -0.04 3.56 -7.09
CA THR A 133 -0.23 3.69 -5.64
C THR A 133 -1.70 3.49 -5.26
N THR A 134 -2.62 4.15 -5.98
CA THR A 134 -4.07 4.06 -5.72
C THR A 134 -4.61 2.64 -5.90
N ILE A 135 -4.22 1.97 -6.99
CA ILE A 135 -4.59 0.57 -7.24
C ILE A 135 -4.04 -0.34 -6.14
N SER A 136 -2.77 -0.15 -5.75
CA SER A 136 -2.12 -0.94 -4.70
C SER A 136 -2.83 -0.80 -3.36
N VAL A 137 -3.22 0.43 -2.98
CA VAL A 137 -4.04 0.68 -1.79
C VAL A 137 -5.39 -0.01 -1.89
N TYR A 138 -6.08 0.12 -3.02
CA TYR A 138 -7.39 -0.50 -3.25
C TYR A 138 -7.32 -2.03 -3.10
N LEU A 139 -6.33 -2.67 -3.74
CA LEU A 139 -6.10 -4.12 -3.64
C LEU A 139 -5.78 -4.55 -2.22
N LEU A 140 -4.97 -3.77 -1.49
CA LEU A 140 -4.66 -4.07 -0.09
C LEU A 140 -5.93 -4.02 0.78
N ILE A 141 -6.76 -2.98 0.62
CA ILE A 141 -8.01 -2.84 1.36
C ILE A 141 -8.98 -3.98 1.03
N LEU A 142 -9.07 -4.39 -0.23
CA LEU A 142 -9.92 -5.50 -0.65
C LEU A 142 -9.44 -6.83 -0.06
N ASN A 143 -8.12 -7.07 -0.05
CA ASN A 143 -7.53 -8.24 0.60
C ASN A 143 -7.73 -8.24 2.11
N LEU A 144 -7.57 -7.08 2.77
CA LEU A 144 -7.90 -6.89 4.19
C LEU A 144 -9.36 -7.20 4.47
N LYS A 145 -10.28 -6.64 3.67
CA LYS A 145 -11.72 -6.89 3.81
C LYS A 145 -12.03 -8.38 3.66
N ASN A 146 -11.47 -9.04 2.65
CA ASN A 146 -11.67 -10.47 2.44
C ASN A 146 -11.13 -11.31 3.61
N VAL A 147 -9.96 -10.99 4.16
CA VAL A 147 -9.44 -11.68 5.35
C VAL A 147 -10.34 -11.45 6.57
N LEU A 148 -10.84 -10.22 6.74
CA LEU A 148 -11.78 -9.89 7.82
C LEU A 148 -13.14 -10.56 7.67
N THR A 149 -13.68 -10.69 6.45
CA THR A 149 -14.96 -11.39 6.20
C THR A 149 -14.80 -12.90 6.15
N THR A 150 -13.60 -13.43 5.87
CA THR A 150 -13.33 -14.88 5.95
C THR A 150 -13.34 -15.37 7.40
N SER A 151 -13.04 -14.49 8.37
CA SER A 151 -13.22 -14.80 9.79
C SER A 151 -14.69 -15.12 10.15
N THR A 152 -15.67 -14.67 9.35
CA THR A 152 -17.09 -15.05 9.47
C THR A 152 -17.46 -16.31 8.68
N THR A 153 -16.58 -16.82 7.80
CA THR A 153 -16.87 -18.01 6.96
C THR A 153 -16.02 -19.24 7.28
N SER A 154 -15.05 -19.16 8.21
CA SER A 154 -14.46 -20.36 8.82
C SER A 154 -15.38 -21.05 9.86
N ILE A 155 -16.55 -20.48 10.14
CA ILE A 155 -17.67 -21.13 10.86
C ILE A 155 -18.41 -22.06 9.88
N LYS A 156 -17.71 -22.82 9.05
CA LYS A 156 -18.38 -23.80 8.17
C LYS A 156 -18.56 -25.17 8.84
N ASN A 157 -17.98 -25.38 10.02
CA ASN A 157 -18.13 -26.61 10.81
C ASN A 157 -18.37 -26.36 12.31
N ILE A 158 -18.56 -25.11 12.75
CA ILE A 158 -18.87 -24.81 14.16
C ILE A 158 -20.39 -24.73 14.26
N SER A 159 -20.99 -25.58 15.08
CA SER A 159 -22.44 -25.55 15.30
C SER A 159 -22.85 -24.18 15.85
N GLN A 160 -24.07 -23.72 15.54
CA GLN A 160 -24.57 -22.41 16.00
C GLN A 160 -24.49 -22.24 17.54
N ARG A 161 -24.50 -23.37 18.27
CA ARG A 161 -24.32 -23.44 19.71
C ARG A 161 -22.88 -23.16 20.15
N GLU A 162 -21.89 -23.68 19.44
CA GLU A 162 -20.47 -23.43 19.73
C GLU A 162 -20.09 -21.98 19.44
N LEU A 163 -20.64 -21.38 18.37
CA LEU A 163 -20.46 -19.96 18.09
C LEU A 163 -20.97 -19.08 19.24
N TYR A 164 -22.19 -19.37 19.70
CA TYR A 164 -22.78 -18.66 20.82
C TYR A 164 -21.95 -18.79 22.10
N LEU A 165 -21.41 -19.98 22.38
CA LEU A 165 -20.56 -20.23 23.54
C LEU A 165 -19.25 -19.44 23.47
N VAL A 166 -18.60 -19.37 22.31
CA VAL A 166 -17.35 -18.62 22.12
C VAL A 166 -17.60 -17.11 22.25
N GLU A 167 -18.70 -16.61 21.69
CA GLU A 167 -19.06 -15.20 21.79
C GLU A 167 -19.46 -14.81 23.21
N ALA A 168 -20.25 -15.65 23.90
CA ALA A 168 -20.57 -15.47 25.31
C ALA A 168 -19.30 -15.47 26.18
N TYR A 169 -18.36 -16.38 25.93
CA TYR A 169 -17.08 -16.43 26.64
C TYR A 169 -16.23 -15.17 26.44
N ARG A 170 -16.22 -14.62 25.22
CA ARG A 170 -15.54 -13.34 24.92
C ARG A 170 -16.14 -12.15 25.67
N LEU A 171 -17.44 -12.15 25.95
CA LEU A 171 -18.12 -11.08 26.68
C LEU A 171 -17.91 -11.15 28.20
N LEU A 172 -17.39 -12.26 28.74
CA LEU A 172 -17.11 -12.42 30.16
C LEU A 172 -15.86 -11.64 30.61
N ASN A 173 -15.88 -11.18 31.85
CA ASN A 173 -14.71 -10.63 32.52
C ASN A 173 -13.76 -11.75 33.02
N GLU A 174 -12.52 -11.40 33.37
CA GLU A 174 -11.48 -12.37 33.76
C GLU A 174 -11.91 -13.35 34.86
N LYS A 175 -12.61 -12.86 35.89
CA LYS A 175 -13.08 -13.71 36.99
C LYS A 175 -14.03 -14.81 36.51
N HIS A 176 -14.98 -14.48 35.64
CA HIS A 176 -15.94 -15.46 35.14
C HIS A 176 -15.34 -16.39 34.07
N ARG A 177 -14.34 -15.91 33.29
CA ARG A 177 -13.57 -16.78 32.38
C ARG A 177 -12.81 -17.85 33.15
N THR A 178 -12.11 -17.45 34.21
CA THR A 178 -11.36 -18.37 35.08
C THR A 178 -12.26 -19.45 35.67
N ASN A 179 -13.46 -19.07 36.16
CA ASN A 179 -14.44 -20.04 36.67
C ASN A 179 -14.90 -21.05 35.60
N ILE A 180 -15.13 -20.60 34.36
CA ILE A 180 -15.51 -21.50 33.26
C ILE A 180 -14.37 -22.45 32.93
N ASP A 181 -13.13 -21.96 32.88
CA ASP A 181 -11.96 -22.79 32.58
C ASP A 181 -11.78 -23.88 33.65
N ASP A 182 -11.98 -23.55 34.92
CA ASP A 182 -11.90 -24.50 36.04
C ASP A 182 -13.04 -25.53 36.00
N MET A 183 -14.25 -25.12 35.63
CA MET A 183 -15.37 -26.05 35.41
C MET A 183 -15.10 -27.01 34.25
N ILE A 184 -14.55 -26.52 33.12
CA ILE A 184 -14.20 -27.36 31.97
C ILE A 184 -13.12 -28.38 32.37
N LYS A 185 -12.10 -27.95 33.13
CA LYS A 185 -11.07 -28.86 33.65
C LYS A 185 -11.66 -29.93 34.56
N ALA A 186 -12.54 -29.55 35.49
CA ALA A 186 -13.18 -30.48 36.41
C ALA A 186 -14.01 -31.53 35.67
N LEU A 187 -14.83 -31.11 34.70
CA LEU A 187 -15.64 -32.01 33.89
C LEU A 187 -14.79 -32.97 33.03
N ASN A 188 -13.69 -32.48 32.45
CA ASN A 188 -12.80 -33.31 31.65
C ASN A 188 -12.07 -34.36 32.52
N LEU A 189 -11.63 -33.96 33.72
CA LEU A 189 -11.05 -34.88 34.70
C LEU A 189 -12.07 -35.94 35.15
N GLU A 190 -13.30 -35.55 35.45
CA GLU A 190 -14.36 -36.48 35.85
C GLU A 190 -14.71 -37.47 34.73
N GLN A 191 -14.75 -37.01 33.48
CA GLN A 191 -14.97 -37.86 32.32
C GLN A 191 -13.83 -38.87 32.11
N GLN A 192 -12.57 -38.42 32.21
CA GLN A 192 -11.41 -39.32 32.12
C GLN A 192 -11.37 -40.36 33.25
N VAL A 193 -11.75 -39.98 34.47
CA VAL A 193 -11.84 -40.90 35.61
C VAL A 193 -12.95 -41.94 35.39
N ASN A 194 -14.11 -41.53 34.85
CA ASN A 194 -15.22 -42.43 34.56
C ASN A 194 -14.95 -43.36 33.36
N GLU A 195 -14.18 -42.90 32.36
CA GLU A 195 -13.74 -43.72 31.24
C GLU A 195 -12.65 -44.72 31.63
N ASN A 196 -11.76 -44.35 32.56
CA ASN A 196 -10.70 -45.24 33.07
C ASN A 196 -11.18 -46.25 34.15
N ASN A 197 -12.39 -46.08 34.69
CA ASN A 197 -13.00 -46.98 35.69
C ASN A 197 -14.04 -47.94 35.09
N LYS A 198 -14.10 -48.08 33.76
CA LYS A 198 -14.85 -49.12 33.04
C LYS A 198 -13.93 -50.23 32.56
#